data_AF-A0A355SEF6-F1
#
_entry.id   AF-A0A355SEF6-F1
#
_cell.length_a   1.000
_cell.length_b   1.000
_cell.length_c   1.000
_cell.angle_alpha   90.00
_cell.angle_beta   90.00
_cell.angle_gamma   90.00
#
_symmetry.space_group_name_H-M   'P 1'
#
loop_
_entity.id
_entity.type
_entity.pdbx_description
1 polymer ?
#
loop_
_entity_poly.entity_id
_entity_poly.type
_entity_poly.pdbx_seq_one_letter_code
_entity_poly.pdbx_strand_id
1 'polypeptide(L)' 'PAYFNDSQRQATKDAGKIAGLDVLRIINEPTAASLAYGLDKMETNQKILVYDLGGGTFDVS' A
#
# COMPACT_ATOMS: atom_id res chain seq x y z
N PRO A 1 1.28 -0.73 -5.26
CA PRO A 1 0.86 0.58 -5.82
C PRO A 1 -0.61 0.91 -5.57
N ALA A 2 -0.90 2.17 -5.24
CA ALA A 2 -2.28 2.64 -5.06
C ALA A 2 -3.05 2.59 -6.39
N TYR A 3 -2.39 2.93 -7.50
CA TYR A 3 -2.93 2.92 -8.85
C TYR A 3 -3.08 1.55 -9.52
N PHE A 4 -2.87 0.45 -8.78
CA PHE A 4 -3.13 -0.90 -9.32
C PHE A 4 -4.60 -1.10 -9.69
N ASN A 5 -4.82 -1.56 -10.92
CA ASN A 5 -6.13 -2.02 -11.38
C ASN A 5 -6.49 -3.40 -10.79
N ASP A 6 -7.73 -3.83 -10.98
CA ASP A 6 -8.25 -5.07 -10.40
C ASP A 6 -7.44 -6.31 -10.82
N SER A 7 -7.05 -6.39 -12.09
CA SER A 7 -6.24 -7.51 -12.61
C SER A 7 -4.86 -7.57 -11.96
N GLN A 8 -4.19 -6.43 -11.76
CA GLN A 8 -2.88 -6.35 -11.10
C GLN A 8 -2.97 -6.73 -9.62
N ARG A 9 -4.04 -6.32 -8.94
CA ARG A 9 -4.30 -6.71 -7.54
C ARG A 9 -4.53 -8.21 -7.42
N GLN A 10 -5.34 -8.78 -8.32
CA GLN A 10 -5.61 -10.21 -8.31
C GLN A 10 -4.34 -11.03 -8.59
N ALA A 11 -3.55 -10.64 -9.59
CA ALA A 11 -2.27 -11.28 -9.89
C ALA A 11 -1.30 -11.22 -8.69
N THR A 12 -1.27 -10.12 -7.95
CA THR A 12 -0.45 -9.98 -6.74
C THR A 12 -0.92 -10.91 -5.62
N LYS A 13 -2.24 -11.05 -5.43
CA LYS A 13 -2.82 -11.99 -4.46
C LYS A 13 -2.49 -13.44 -4.84
N ASP A 14 -2.60 -13.77 -6.11
CA ASP A 14 -2.28 -15.10 -6.63
C ASP A 14 -0.80 -15.43 -6.46
N ALA A 15 0.10 -14.46 -6.67
CA ALA A 15 1.52 -14.62 -6.40
C ALA A 15 1.80 -15.00 -4.93
N GLY A 16 1.11 -14.35 -3.98
CA GLY A 16 1.20 -14.73 -2.56
C GLY A 16 0.71 -16.15 -2.29
N LYS A 17 -0.38 -16.57 -2.92
CA LYS A 17 -0.90 -17.94 -2.82
C LYS A 17 0.07 -18.98 -3.42
N ILE A 18 0.71 -18.66 -4.55
CA ILE A 18 1.74 -19.52 -5.18
C ILE A 18 2.95 -19.68 -4.24
N ALA A 19 3.31 -18.63 -3.50
CA ALA A 19 4.35 -18.68 -2.48
C ALA A 19 3.92 -19.43 -1.18
N GLY A 20 2.70 -19.98 -1.13
CA GLY A 20 2.18 -20.72 0.03
C GLY A 20 1.66 -19.82 1.16
N LEU A 21 1.40 -18.54 0.89
CA LEU A 21 0.88 -17.60 1.88
C LEU A 21 -0.64 -17.44 1.76
N ASP A 22 -1.31 -17.39 2.91
CA ASP A 22 -2.71 -16.94 2.97
C ASP A 22 -2.75 -15.40 2.97
N VAL A 23 -3.11 -14.83 1.83
CA VAL A 23 -3.12 -13.37 1.63
C VAL A 23 -4.40 -12.76 2.21
N LEU A 24 -4.33 -12.40 3.50
CA LEU A 24 -5.45 -11.82 4.25
C LEU A 24 -5.87 -10.45 3.73
N ARG A 25 -4.92 -9.64 3.25
CA ARG A 25 -5.18 -8.29 2.73
C ARG A 25 -4.09 -7.87 1.75
N ILE A 26 -4.50 -7.17 0.69
CA ILE A 26 -3.63 -6.34 -0.14
C ILE A 26 -3.84 -4.89 0.31
N ILE A 27 -2.78 -4.22 0.70
CA ILE A 27 -2.81 -2.80 1.13
C ILE A 27 -2.09 -1.94 0.09
N ASN A 28 -2.56 -0.71 -0.10
CA ASN A 28 -1.90 0.26 -0.97
C ASN A 28 -0.65 0.81 -0.28
N GLU A 29 0.44 0.97 -1.04
CA GLU A 29 1.72 1.47 -0.53
C GLU A 29 1.61 2.80 0.22
N PRO A 30 1.01 3.88 -0.33
CA PRO A 30 0.94 5.14 0.41
C PRO A 30 0.03 5.07 1.64
N THR A 31 -0.95 4.15 1.66
CA THR A 31 -1.77 3.88 2.86
C THR A 31 -0.97 3.14 3.94
N ALA A 32 -0.13 2.18 3.55
CA ALA A 32 0.79 1.55 4.49
C ALA A 32 1.80 2.57 5.06
N ALA A 33 2.31 3.46 4.22
CA ALA A 33 3.23 4.53 4.63
C ALA A 33 2.55 5.54 5.58
N SER A 34 1.30 5.93 5.33
CA SER A 34 0.56 6.82 6.23
C SER A 34 0.29 6.20 7.60
N LEU A 35 -0.06 4.91 7.64
CA LEU A 35 -0.20 4.17 8.90
C LEU A 35 1.12 4.14 9.68
N ALA A 36 2.23 3.81 9.00
CA ALA A 36 3.55 3.79 9.63
C ALA A 36 3.95 5.18 10.18
N TYR A 37 3.75 6.24 9.41
CA TYR A 37 4.02 7.62 9.85
C TYR A 37 3.16 8.04 11.05
N GLY A 38 1.90 7.58 11.09
CA GLY A 38 0.90 7.96 12.07
C GLY A 38 0.92 7.18 13.38
N LEU A 39 1.63 6.04 13.46
CA LEU A 39 1.66 5.18 14.65
C LEU A 39 2.04 5.93 15.94
N ASP A 40 3.02 6.83 15.88
CA ASP A 40 3.47 7.61 17.05
C ASP A 40 2.84 9.01 17.11
N LYS A 41 1.90 9.33 16.20
CA LYS A 41 1.29 10.66 16.05
C LYS A 41 -0.23 10.62 16.18
N MET A 42 -0.76 9.62 16.89
CA MET A 42 -2.19 9.34 16.98
C MET A 42 -3.01 10.49 17.60
N GLU A 43 -2.41 11.31 18.47
CA GLU A 43 -3.11 12.44 19.08
C GLU A 43 -3.19 13.68 18.18
N THR A 44 -2.51 13.66 17.03
CA THR A 44 -2.46 14.81 16.11
C THR A 44 -3.37 14.58 14.91
N ASN A 45 -4.45 15.37 14.83
CA ASN A 45 -5.23 15.43 13.60
C ASN A 45 -4.48 16.27 12.55
N GLN A 46 -4.06 15.65 11.46
CA GLN A 46 -3.24 16.27 10.42
C GLN A 46 -3.63 15.76 9.03
N LYS A 47 -3.49 16.63 8.03
CA LYS A 47 -3.53 16.24 6.63
C LYS A 47 -2.10 16.02 6.16
N ILE A 48 -1.85 14.89 5.53
CA ILE A 48 -0.53 14.53 4.99
C ILE A 48 -0.66 14.24 3.50
N LEU A 49 0.44 14.42 2.78
CA LEU A 49 0.61 14.01 1.40
C LEU A 49 1.71 12.96 1.38
N VAL A 50 1.42 11.77 0.85
CA VAL A 50 2.42 10.74 0.62
C VAL A 50 2.82 10.81 -0.84
N TYR A 51 4.09 11.10 -1.08
CA TYR A 51 4.72 11.07 -2.38
C TYR A 51 5.60 9.82 -2.46
N ASP A 52 5.20 8.83 -3.27
CA ASP A 52 5.93 7.58 -3.44
C ASP A 52 6.43 7.45 -4.89
N LEU A 53 7.75 7.48 -5.05
CA LEU A 53 8.44 7.34 -6.33
C LEU A 53 9.37 6.14 -6.26
N GLY A 54 8.88 4.99 -6.71
CA GLY A 54 9.63 3.76 -6.81
C GLY A 54 10.37 3.61 -8.14
N GLY A 55 11.10 2.50 -8.28
CA GLY A 55 11.83 2.19 -9.52
C GLY A 55 10.97 1.79 -10.72
N GLY A 56 9.67 1.57 -10.52
CA GLY A 56 8.73 1.18 -11.60
C GLY A 56 7.31 1.69 -11.43
N THR A 57 7.01 2.44 -10.37
CA THR A 57 5.68 2.95 -10.04
C THR A 57 5.79 4.33 -9.41
N PHE A 58 4.74 5.12 -9.57
CA PHE A 58 4.61 6.44 -8.99
C PHE A 58 3.18 6.58 -8.44
N ASP A 59 3.07 6.89 -7.15
CA ASP A 59 1.80 7.06 -6.44
C ASP A 59 1.82 8.36 -5.61
N VAL A 60 0.68 9.06 -5.57
CA VAL A 60 0.45 10.21 -4.68
C VAL A 60 -0.88 10.00 -3.98
N SER A 61 -0.93 10.23 -2.66
CA SER A 61 -2.16 10.12 -1.86
C SER A 61 -2.21 11.11 -0.71
#